data_AF-A0A6P0TU28-F1
#
_entry.id   AF-A0A6P0TU28-F1
#
_cell.length_a   1.000
_cell.length_b   1.000
_cell.length_c   1.000
_cell.angle_alpha   90.00
_cell.angle_beta   90.00
_cell.angle_gamma   90.00
#
_symmetry.space_group_name_H-M   'P 1'
#
loop_
_entity.id
_entity.type
_entity.pdbx_description
1 polymer ?
#
loop_
_entity_poly.entity_id
_entity_poly.type
_entity_poly.pdbx_seq_one_letter_code
_entity_poly.pdbx_strand_id
1 'polypeptide(L)'
;QQNSYLLMSAALVTVVLNLNPLNAFDGYYLLVAMTGINNLRRRSLEFYFDLFRRLPSPEKNSDQAILAIYAPLSIIYTVLVLGYMLWLVGNWIGEFLPAISSFSYF
;
A
#
# COMPACT_ATOMS: atom_id res chain seq x y z
N GLN A 1 -15.98 15.59 -23.06
CA GLN A 1 -14.64 14.99 -23.20
C GLN A 1 -13.83 15.02 -21.91
N GLN A 2 -13.75 16.13 -21.16
CA GLN A 2 -13.00 16.21 -19.88
C GLN A 2 -13.40 15.14 -18.84
N ASN A 3 -14.70 14.88 -18.66
CA ASN A 3 -15.16 13.87 -17.68
C ASN A 3 -14.64 12.46 -17.99
N SER A 4 -14.47 12.09 -19.26
CA SER A 4 -13.96 10.78 -19.65
C SER A 4 -12.49 10.58 -19.26
N TYR A 5 -11.67 11.63 -19.36
CA TYR A 5 -10.27 11.59 -18.95
C TYR A 5 -10.13 11.48 -17.42
N LEU A 6 -10.98 12.18 -16.66
CA LEU A 6 -11.02 12.08 -15.20
C LEU A 6 -11.44 10.69 -14.72
N LEU A 7 -12.45 10.09 -15.37
CA LEU A 7 -12.87 8.73 -15.04
C LEU A 7 -11.80 7.70 -15.42
N MET A 8 -11.11 7.89 -16.54
CA MET A 8 -10.04 7.00 -16.98
C MET A 8 -8.82 7.09 -16.05
N SER A 9 -8.43 8.29 -15.63
CA SER A 9 -7.33 8.46 -14.66
C SER A 9 -7.70 7.88 -13.29
N ALA A 10 -8.92 8.11 -12.81
CA ALA A 10 -9.42 7.51 -11.57
C ALA A 10 -9.39 5.97 -11.65
N ALA A 11 -9.86 5.39 -12.75
CA ALA A 11 -9.84 3.94 -12.96
C ALA A 11 -8.41 3.37 -12.99
N LEU A 12 -7.46 4.05 -13.65
CA LEU A 12 -6.06 3.64 -13.65
C LEU A 12 -5.46 3.69 -12.24
N VAL A 13 -5.75 4.73 -11.47
CA VAL A 13 -5.33 4.84 -10.07
C VAL A 13 -5.93 3.70 -9.24
N THR A 14 -7.24 3.43 -9.37
CA THR A 14 -7.89 2.33 -8.67
C THR A 14 -7.26 0.97 -9.01
N VAL A 15 -6.98 0.70 -10.28
CA VAL A 15 -6.32 -0.55 -10.70
C VAL A 15 -4.93 -0.66 -10.12
N VAL A 16 -4.11 0.40 -10.18
CA VAL A 16 -2.76 0.41 -9.62
C VAL A 16 -2.78 0.20 -8.11
N LEU A 17 -3.76 0.79 -7.40
CA LEU A 17 -3.93 0.61 -5.96
C LEU A 17 -4.41 -0.81 -5.60
N ASN A 18 -5.34 -1.39 -6.37
CA ASN A 18 -5.84 -2.76 -6.13
C ASN A 18 -4.81 -3.84 -6.52
N LEU A 19 -3.98 -3.59 -7.52
CA LEU A 19 -2.89 -4.47 -7.89
C LEU A 19 -1.67 -4.32 -6.98
N ASN A 20 -1.77 -3.56 -5.88
CA ASN A 20 -0.70 -3.43 -4.91
C ASN A 20 -0.34 -4.81 -4.32
N PRO A 21 0.85 -5.35 -4.63
CA PRO A 21 1.27 -6.67 -4.17
C PRO A 21 1.43 -6.76 -2.66
N LEU A 22 1.54 -5.62 -2.00
CA LEU A 22 2.03 -5.48 -0.64
C LEU A 22 0.92 -5.26 0.39
N ASN A 23 -0.28 -4.93 -0.06
CA ASN A 23 -1.45 -4.75 0.80
C ASN A 23 -2.54 -5.73 0.37
N ALA A 24 -3.49 -6.08 1.25
CA ALA A 24 -4.45 -7.17 1.03
C ALA A 24 -5.54 -6.84 -0.02
N PHE A 25 -5.10 -6.62 -1.26
CA PHE A 25 -5.89 -6.38 -2.46
C PHE A 25 -5.55 -7.47 -3.50
N ASP A 26 -6.05 -7.36 -4.74
CA ASP A 26 -5.88 -8.38 -5.78
C ASP A 26 -4.41 -8.73 -6.06
N GLY A 27 -3.50 -7.75 -5.98
CA GLY A 27 -2.06 -7.99 -6.14
C GLY A 27 -1.45 -8.92 -5.08
N TYR A 28 -1.96 -8.88 -3.85
CA TYR A 28 -1.52 -9.76 -2.78
C TYR A 28 -1.87 -11.23 -3.05
N TYR A 29 -3.08 -11.49 -3.55
CA TYR A 29 -3.49 -12.85 -3.90
C TYR A 29 -2.71 -13.42 -5.09
N LEU A 30 -2.28 -12.57 -6.01
CA LEU A 30 -1.38 -12.96 -7.10
C LEU A 30 0.00 -13.38 -6.57
N LEU A 31 0.55 -12.69 -5.58
CA LEU A 31 1.78 -13.10 -4.87
C LEU A 31 1.60 -14.39 -4.09
N VAL A 32 0.46 -14.57 -3.42
CA VAL A 32 0.12 -15.84 -2.75
C VAL A 32 0.08 -16.98 -3.76
N ALA A 33 -0.51 -16.77 -4.94
CA ALA A 33 -0.55 -17.78 -6.00
C ALA A 33 0.84 -18.08 -6.58
N MET A 34 1.69 -17.06 -6.76
CA MET A 34 3.06 -17.23 -7.28
C MET A 34 4.00 -17.91 -6.28
N THR A 35 3.90 -17.55 -5.01
CA THR A 35 4.80 -18.08 -3.95
C THR A 35 4.26 -19.39 -3.36
N GLY A 36 2.97 -19.67 -3.51
CA GLY A 36 2.29 -20.79 -2.84
C GLY A 36 2.11 -20.60 -1.33
N ILE A 37 2.53 -19.46 -0.77
CA ILE A 37 2.51 -19.18 0.67
C ILE A 37 1.19 -18.51 1.05
N ASN A 38 0.27 -19.29 1.60
CA ASN A 38 -0.96 -18.77 2.17
C ASN A 38 -0.69 -17.83 3.36
N ASN A 39 -1.54 -16.81 3.51
CA ASN A 39 -1.47 -15.83 4.61
C ASN A 39 -0.11 -15.10 4.71
N LEU A 40 0.55 -14.85 3.57
CA LEU A 40 1.88 -14.24 3.46
C LEU A 40 2.07 -13.01 4.37
N ARG A 41 1.13 -12.06 4.39
CA ARG A 41 1.19 -10.84 5.22
C ARG A 41 1.19 -11.14 6.72
N ARG A 42 0.31 -12.03 7.16
CA ARG A 42 0.21 -12.40 8.58
C ARG A 42 1.47 -13.14 9.03
N ARG A 43 1.90 -14.12 8.23
CA ARG A 43 3.12 -14.91 8.50
C ARG A 43 4.38 -14.06 8.47
N SER A 44 4.46 -13.06 7.59
CA SER A 44 5.62 -12.17 7.53
C SER A 44 5.71 -11.25 8.75
N LEU A 45 4.57 -10.81 9.29
CA LEU A 45 4.50 -10.04 10.53
C LEU A 45 4.81 -10.90 11.76
N GLU A 46 4.23 -12.11 11.84
CA GLU A 46 4.51 -13.08 12.89
C GLU A 46 6.00 -13.45 12.89
N PHE A 47 6.61 -13.70 11.72
CA PHE A 47 8.04 -13.92 11.57
C PHE A 47 8.89 -12.77 12.14
N TYR A 48 8.53 -11.51 11.86
CA TYR A 48 9.23 -10.35 12.41
C TYR A 48 9.02 -10.21 13.93
N PHE A 49 7.83 -10.55 14.43
CA PHE A 49 7.52 -10.54 15.86
C PHE A 49 8.31 -11.62 16.61
N ASP A 50 8.44 -12.81 16.01
CA ASP A 50 9.22 -13.92 16.54
C ASP A 50 10.71 -13.60 16.50
N LEU A 51 11.20 -12.97 15.43
CA LEU A 51 12.58 -12.48 15.35
C LEU A 51 12.87 -11.45 16.44
N PHE A 52 11.94 -10.52 16.69
CA PHE A 52 12.05 -9.53 17.76
C PHE A 52 12.04 -10.17 19.16
N ARG A 53 11.22 -11.21 19.34
CA ARG A 53 11.14 -12.00 20.58
C ARG A 53 12.20 -13.10 20.70
N ARG A 54 13.10 -13.24 19.70
CA ARG A 54 14.12 -14.28 19.58
C ARG A 54 13.57 -15.71 19.66
N LEU A 55 12.33 -15.94 19.20
CA LEU A 55 11.79 -17.29 19.07
C LEU A 55 12.32 -17.95 17.78
N PRO A 56 12.55 -19.28 17.80
CA PRO A 56 12.85 -20.02 16.59
C PRO A 56 11.63 -19.96 15.65
N SER A 57 11.85 -19.51 14.42
CA SER A 57 10.79 -19.48 13.43
C SER A 57 10.42 -20.91 13.01
N PRO A 58 9.13 -21.28 13.02
CA PRO A 58 8.67 -22.59 12.56
C PRO A 58 8.69 -22.72 11.03
N GLU A 59 9.05 -21.65 10.31
CA GLU A 59 9.00 -21.56 8.85
C GLU A 59 10.22 -22.19 8.18
N LYS A 60 10.02 -22.79 6.99
CA LYS A 60 11.12 -23.33 6.18
C LYS A 60 12.08 -22.21 5.78
N ASN A 61 13.39 -22.49 5.78
CA ASN A 61 14.42 -21.51 5.39
C ASN A 61 14.18 -20.86 4.01
N SER A 62 13.57 -21.56 3.05
CA SER A 62 13.20 -21.00 1.74
C SER A 62 12.17 -19.89 1.84
N ASP A 63 11.20 -20.05 2.74
CA ASP A 63 10.05 -19.18 2.88
C ASP A 63 10.42 -17.99 3.78
N GLN A 64 11.33 -18.20 4.74
CA GLN A 64 11.87 -17.13 5.60
C GLN A 64 12.49 -15.99 4.79
N ALA A 65 13.22 -16.26 3.72
CA ALA A 65 13.81 -15.23 2.88
C ALA A 65 12.72 -14.36 2.20
N ILE A 66 11.66 -15.00 1.70
CA ILE A 66 10.53 -14.31 1.07
C ILE A 66 9.77 -13.47 2.11
N LEU A 67 9.50 -14.04 3.29
CA LEU A 67 8.82 -13.35 4.38
C LEU A 67 9.62 -12.15 4.91
N ALA A 68 10.94 -12.30 5.04
CA ALA A 68 11.86 -11.27 5.51
C ALA A 68 11.98 -10.09 4.54
N ILE A 69 11.89 -10.34 3.23
CA ILE A 69 11.92 -9.27 2.21
C ILE A 69 10.54 -8.62 2.06
N TYR A 70 9.47 -9.42 2.07
CA TYR A 70 8.10 -8.95 1.82
C TYR A 70 7.64 -7.93 2.88
N ALA A 71 7.87 -8.21 4.17
CA ALA A 71 7.43 -7.33 5.26
C ALA A 71 7.98 -5.89 5.18
N PRO A 72 9.31 -5.65 5.13
CA PRO A 72 9.85 -4.30 5.05
C PRO A 72 9.48 -3.62 3.74
N LEU A 73 9.50 -4.34 2.61
CA LEU A 73 9.10 -3.78 1.33
C LEU A 73 7.64 -3.31 1.34
N SER A 74 6.76 -4.09 1.99
CA SER A 74 5.35 -3.75 2.14
C SER A 74 5.12 -2.52 3.01
N ILE A 75 5.84 -2.43 4.13
CA ILE A 75 5.77 -1.27 5.02
C ILE A 75 6.27 -0.02 4.31
N ILE A 76 7.45 -0.08 3.66
CA ILE A 76 8.04 1.07 2.95
C ILE A 76 7.09 1.57 1.87
N TYR A 77 6.59 0.68 1.02
CA TYR A 77 5.64 1.05 -0.03
C TYR A 77 4.38 1.69 0.54
N THR A 78 3.80 1.08 1.58
CA THR A 78 2.57 1.58 2.22
C THR A 78 2.77 2.97 2.80
N VAL A 79 3.88 3.21 3.50
CA VAL A 79 4.22 4.51 4.07
C VAL A 79 4.46 5.55 2.98
N LEU A 80 5.19 5.21 1.91
CA LEU A 80 5.44 6.12 0.79
C LEU A 80 4.14 6.51 0.07
N VAL A 81 3.29 5.54 -0.26
CA VAL A 81 2.02 5.80 -0.97
C VAL A 81 1.05 6.59 -0.10
N LEU A 82 0.86 6.19 1.17
CA LEU A 82 -0.02 6.94 2.08
C LEU A 82 0.53 8.34 2.36
N GLY A 83 1.85 8.46 2.58
CA GLY A 83 2.50 9.75 2.79
C GLY A 83 2.33 10.68 1.59
N TYR A 84 2.53 10.16 0.38
CA TYR A 84 2.32 10.92 -0.85
C TYR A 84 0.86 11.32 -1.05
N MET A 85 -0.09 10.40 -0.81
CA MET A 85 -1.53 10.71 -0.89
C MET A 85 -1.94 11.79 0.12
N LEU A 86 -1.49 11.69 1.37
CA LEU A 86 -1.75 12.69 2.40
C LEU A 86 -1.15 14.04 2.06
N TRP A 87 0.08 14.07 1.53
CA TRP A 87 0.72 15.29 1.06
C TRP A 87 -0.05 15.94 -0.08
N LEU A 88 -0.50 15.15 -1.05
CA LEU A 88 -1.24 15.63 -2.21
C LEU A 88 -2.60 16.20 -1.81
N VAL A 89 -3.34 15.51 -0.92
CA VAL A 89 -4.59 16.01 -0.35
C VAL A 89 -4.35 17.26 0.50
N GLY A 90 -3.29 17.29 1.32
CA GLY A 90 -2.94 18.44 2.15
C GLY A 90 -2.63 19.69 1.32
N ASN A 91 -1.84 19.57 0.25
CA ASN A 91 -1.58 20.66 -0.68
C ASN A 91 -2.86 21.12 -1.37
N TRP A 92 -3.69 20.19 -1.84
CA TRP A 92 -4.94 20.52 -2.50
C TRP A 92 -5.88 21.29 -1.57
N ILE A 93 -6.01 20.85 -0.31
CA ILE A 93 -6.79 21.56 0.72
C ILE A 93 -6.22 22.96 0.99
N GLY A 94 -4.89 23.08 1.09
CA GLY A 94 -4.20 24.36 1.33
C GLY A 94 -4.36 25.38 0.20
N GLU A 95 -4.46 24.92 -1.05
CA GLU A 95 -4.71 25.77 -2.22
C GLU A 95 -6.20 26.11 -2.39
N PHE A 96 -7.09 25.17 -2.07
CA PHE A 96 -8.53 25.30 -2.36
C PHE A 96 -9.29 26.06 -1.26
N LEU A 97 -8.95 25.89 0.02
CA LEU A 97 -9.63 26.58 1.13
C LEU A 97 -9.54 28.12 1.07
N PRO A 98 -8.38 28.75 0.80
CA PRO A 98 -8.28 30.21 0.67
C PRO A 98 -8.97 30.74 -0.59
N ALA A 99 -9.03 29.93 -1.65
CA ALA A 99 -9.72 30.29 -2.90
C ALA A 99 -11.24 30.37 -2.71
N ILE A 100 -11.82 29.50 -1.89
CA ILE A 100 -13.26 29.54 -1.56
C ILE A 100 -13.58 30.74 -0.64
N SER A 101 -12.76 30.99 0.38
CA SER A 101 -13.02 32.10 1.30
C SER A 101 -12.97 33.44 0.58
N SER A 102 -11.97 33.67 -0.28
CA SER A 102 -11.87 34.88 -1.10
C SER A 102 -13.04 35.06 -2.08
N PHE A 103 -13.60 33.98 -2.64
CA PHE A 103 -14.79 34.05 -3.49
C PHE A 103 -16.07 34.40 -2.71
N SER A 104 -16.14 34.04 -1.42
CA SER A 104 -17.31 34.36 -0.57
C SER A 104 -17.37 35.82 -0.10
N TYR A 105 -16.29 36.60 -0.29
CA TYR A 105 -16.22 38.03 0.02
C TYR A 105 -16.50 38.94 -1.20
N PHE A 106 -16.85 38.37 -2.35
CA PHE A 106 -17.28 39.05 -3.58
C PHE A 106 -18.76 38.77 -3.85
#